data_AF-A0A9P9APA8-F1
#
_entry.id   AF-A0A9P9APA8-F1
#
_cell.length_a   1.000
_cell.length_b   1.000
_cell.length_c   1.000
_cell.angle_alpha   90.00
_cell.angle_beta   90.00
_cell.angle_gamma   90.00
#
_symmetry.space_group_name_H-M   'P 1'
#
loop_
_entity.id
_entity.type
_entity.pdbx_description
1 polymer ?
#
loop_
_entity_poly.entity_id
_entity_poly.type
_entity_poly.pdbx_seq_one_letter_code
_entity_poly.pdbx_strand_id
1 'polypeptide(L)'
;MSAVEFDEHGDVIMDPRLTDDQIMSTFTPIERQLYEWIEGGGLRHKQSFPLDYWRKNLEKKFPNEKDIRKQYRIYMQKWYGRLERRERRAVSRDELFHILTSTCCKDAGELSNTLWQLSTSFGIPDLLLGTSRFGGVLTAYAVAMDYRFLHPDLSSNPSGQHLLDRAIMALNIDYRSTPTPLLPNQAELAAERRHRREHWSSSEGSTLSMRSATSDDFVDNEPFCFFQLGCLMACSGDAWTKVCDEGEEEIGEADWEPTGYGVVVKLDRAGYPRGPVFAIYNFRRPTEDRYYNQRSEEIEWRDARGNELKHICRLYPKCRGQFFLAQIADKLEDLTPTTQFNFDVVRRYRSSLVQAKLPGPSQMIIPSDILGGRDVGGQGAWR
;
A
#
# COMPACT_ATOMS: atom_id res chain seq x y z
N MET A 1 -38.94 7.57 -11.97
CA MET A 1 -38.42 7.08 -10.68
C MET A 1 -37.62 5.83 -10.96
N SER A 2 -36.29 5.95 -11.04
CA SER A 2 -35.41 4.79 -11.14
C SER A 2 -35.35 4.16 -9.74
N ALA A 3 -35.59 2.85 -9.65
CA ALA A 3 -35.44 2.11 -8.40
C ALA A 3 -33.96 2.14 -8.00
N VAL A 4 -33.67 2.50 -6.76
CA VAL A 4 -32.31 2.36 -6.21
C VAL A 4 -32.04 0.86 -6.12
N GLU A 5 -31.08 0.37 -6.88
CA GLU A 5 -30.65 -1.03 -6.83
C GLU A 5 -29.67 -1.22 -5.67
N PHE A 6 -29.75 -2.39 -5.06
CA PHE A 6 -28.85 -2.81 -3.99
C PHE A 6 -28.15 -4.09 -4.42
N ASP A 7 -26.87 -4.24 -4.09
CA ASP A 7 -26.15 -5.49 -4.30
C ASP A 7 -26.52 -6.55 -3.24
N GLU A 8 -25.89 -7.72 -3.34
CA GLU A 8 -26.07 -8.84 -2.40
C GLU A 8 -25.61 -8.53 -0.96
N HIS A 9 -24.84 -7.46 -0.77
CA HIS A 9 -24.40 -6.98 0.54
C HIS A 9 -25.28 -5.84 1.09
N GLY A 10 -26.25 -5.38 0.29
CA GLY A 10 -27.17 -4.29 0.65
C GLY A 10 -26.54 -2.90 0.49
N ASP A 11 -25.51 -2.79 -0.36
CA ASP A 11 -24.89 -1.54 -0.75
C ASP A 11 -25.58 -0.94 -1.97
N VAL A 12 -25.67 0.39 -1.98
CA VAL A 12 -26.34 1.14 -3.04
C VAL A 12 -25.53 1.07 -4.34
N ILE A 13 -26.11 0.47 -5.38
CA ILE A 13 -25.56 0.47 -6.74
C ILE A 13 -25.99 1.75 -7.44
N MET A 14 -25.03 2.58 -7.85
CA MET A 14 -25.26 3.79 -8.63
C MET A 14 -24.23 3.90 -9.74
N ASP A 15 -24.65 4.43 -10.90
CA ASP A 15 -23.75 4.72 -12.01
C ASP A 15 -22.66 5.71 -11.55
N PRO A 16 -21.37 5.35 -11.67
CA PRO A 16 -20.25 6.21 -11.26
C PRO A 16 -20.19 7.53 -12.04
N ARG A 17 -20.86 7.66 -13.19
CA ARG A 17 -20.86 8.85 -14.05
C ARG A 17 -21.88 9.92 -13.64
N LEU A 18 -22.75 9.65 -12.66
CA LEU A 18 -23.77 10.62 -12.25
C LEU A 18 -23.14 11.90 -11.68
N THR A 19 -23.65 13.06 -12.09
CA THR A 19 -23.28 14.37 -11.53
C THR A 19 -23.84 14.56 -10.12
N ASP A 20 -23.34 15.57 -9.39
CA ASP A 20 -23.85 15.87 -8.03
C ASP A 20 -25.35 16.16 -8.06
N ASP A 21 -25.83 16.93 -9.03
CA ASP A 21 -27.26 17.24 -9.21
C ASP A 21 -28.09 15.98 -9.48
N GLN A 22 -27.58 15.08 -10.33
CA GLN A 22 -28.26 13.81 -10.62
C GLN A 22 -28.34 12.93 -9.37
N ILE A 23 -27.27 12.85 -8.57
CA ILE A 23 -27.27 12.11 -7.30
C ILE A 23 -28.26 12.75 -6.31
N MET A 24 -28.21 14.07 -6.13
CA MET A 24 -29.12 14.80 -5.26
C MET A 24 -30.59 14.67 -5.69
N SER A 25 -30.86 14.51 -6.99
CA SER A 25 -32.21 14.25 -7.50
C SER A 25 -32.78 12.92 -6.98
N THR A 26 -31.93 11.94 -6.69
CA THR A 26 -32.31 10.63 -6.11
C THR A 26 -32.56 10.67 -4.61
N PHE A 27 -32.33 11.81 -3.96
CA PHE A 27 -32.53 11.92 -2.52
C PHE A 27 -34.03 11.91 -2.16
N THR A 28 -34.37 11.00 -1.26
CA THR A 28 -35.65 11.00 -0.53
C THR A 28 -35.77 12.27 0.33
N PRO A 29 -36.97 12.65 0.80
CA PRO A 29 -37.16 13.86 1.60
C PRO A 29 -36.26 13.92 2.84
N ILE A 30 -36.03 12.77 3.47
CA ILE A 30 -35.17 12.64 4.64
C ILE A 30 -33.67 12.65 4.30
N GLU A 31 -33.26 12.05 3.17
CA GLU A 31 -31.87 12.16 2.67
C GLU A 31 -31.52 13.63 2.33
N ARG A 32 -32.49 14.42 1.84
CA ARG A 32 -32.29 15.87 1.64
C ARG A 32 -32.12 16.63 2.95
N GLN A 33 -32.93 16.31 3.97
CA GLN A 33 -32.76 16.91 5.30
C GLN A 33 -31.42 16.53 5.94
N LEU A 34 -30.95 15.29 5.72
CA LEU A 34 -29.62 14.84 6.14
C LEU A 34 -28.53 15.64 5.44
N TYR A 35 -28.62 15.79 4.11
CA TYR A 35 -27.70 16.60 3.31
C TYR A 35 -27.60 18.03 3.84
N GLU A 36 -28.74 18.73 3.96
CA GLU A 36 -28.79 20.11 4.45
C GLU A 36 -28.23 20.24 5.87
N TRP A 37 -28.52 19.27 6.74
CA TRP A 37 -28.03 19.28 8.11
C TRP A 37 -26.50 19.10 8.16
N ILE A 38 -25.95 18.19 7.37
CA ILE A 38 -24.52 17.87 7.35
C ILE A 38 -23.72 19.00 6.69
N GLU A 39 -24.09 19.39 5.47
CA GLU A 39 -23.41 20.45 4.70
C GLU A 39 -23.60 21.84 5.33
N GLY A 40 -24.75 22.07 5.97
CA GLY A 40 -25.03 23.24 6.80
C GLY A 40 -24.21 23.31 8.10
N GLY A 41 -23.34 22.32 8.33
CA GLY A 41 -22.41 22.30 9.44
C GLY A 41 -22.99 21.79 10.75
N GLY A 42 -24.14 21.12 10.71
CA GLY A 42 -24.73 20.43 11.86
C GLY A 42 -23.82 19.38 12.50
N LEU A 43 -22.75 19.00 11.79
CA LEU A 43 -21.70 18.08 12.24
C LEU A 43 -20.28 18.66 12.07
N ARG A 44 -20.14 19.98 11.87
CA ARG A 44 -18.81 20.57 11.73
C ARG A 44 -17.98 20.35 13.01
N HIS A 45 -16.77 19.86 12.79
CA HIS A 45 -15.59 19.99 13.65
C HIS A 45 -15.28 19.00 14.77
N LYS A 46 -15.60 17.70 14.72
CA LYS A 46 -14.72 16.72 15.42
C LYS A 46 -14.62 15.40 14.66
N GLN A 47 -13.51 15.26 13.94
CA GLN A 47 -13.13 14.14 13.08
C GLN A 47 -12.83 12.82 13.84
N SER A 48 -13.29 12.69 15.09
CA SER A 48 -12.81 11.65 16.03
C SER A 48 -13.88 11.25 17.05
N PHE A 49 -15.15 11.44 16.71
CA PHE A 49 -16.21 11.04 17.63
C PHE A 49 -16.48 9.54 17.52
N PRO A 50 -16.60 8.83 18.67
CA PRO A 50 -17.04 7.44 18.68
C PRO A 50 -18.35 7.27 17.90
N LEU A 51 -18.52 6.13 17.22
CA LEU A 51 -19.75 5.79 16.47
C LEU A 51 -21.04 6.02 17.28
N ASP A 52 -20.98 5.86 18.60
CA ASP A 52 -22.12 6.10 19.50
C ASP A 52 -22.50 7.58 19.63
N TYR A 53 -21.55 8.50 19.49
CA TYR A 53 -21.84 9.94 19.47
C TYR A 53 -22.60 10.31 18.19
N TRP A 54 -22.17 9.76 17.05
CA TRP A 54 -22.86 9.92 15.77
C TRP A 54 -24.31 9.44 15.84
N ARG A 55 -24.50 8.24 16.37
CA ARG A 55 -25.81 7.62 16.56
C ARG A 55 -26.76 8.49 17.39
N LYS A 56 -26.30 9.00 18.54
CA LYS A 56 -27.12 9.82 19.44
C LYS A 56 -27.52 11.16 18.81
N ASN A 57 -26.64 11.80 18.03
CA ASN A 57 -26.97 13.06 17.37
C ASN A 57 -27.97 12.86 16.23
N LEU A 58 -27.83 11.77 15.47
CA LEU A 58 -28.77 11.38 14.42
C LEU A 58 -30.18 11.18 15.00
N GLU A 59 -30.30 10.39 16.07
CA GLU A 59 -31.59 10.12 16.75
C GLU A 59 -32.19 11.37 17.40
N LYS A 60 -31.35 12.25 17.96
CA LYS A 60 -31.81 13.53 18.53
C LYS A 60 -32.36 14.46 17.46
N LYS A 61 -31.73 14.51 16.28
CA LYS A 61 -32.13 15.40 15.18
C LYS A 61 -33.39 14.89 14.49
N PHE A 62 -33.56 13.57 14.37
CA PHE A 62 -34.67 12.92 13.70
C PHE A 62 -35.40 11.93 14.63
N PRO A 63 -36.00 12.40 15.75
CA PRO A 63 -36.55 11.51 16.77
C PRO A 63 -37.78 10.73 16.31
N ASN A 64 -38.45 11.19 15.25
CA ASN A 64 -39.69 10.59 14.74
C ASN A 64 -39.46 9.73 13.49
N GLU A 65 -38.24 9.68 12.96
CA GLU A 65 -37.94 8.92 11.74
C GLU A 65 -37.60 7.48 12.09
N LYS A 66 -38.43 6.54 11.59
CA LYS A 66 -38.14 5.12 11.72
C LYS A 66 -36.96 4.75 10.82
N ASP A 67 -36.06 3.92 11.32
CA ASP A 67 -34.88 3.47 10.58
C ASP A 67 -33.94 4.59 10.09
N ILE A 68 -33.90 5.75 10.77
CA ILE A 68 -33.01 6.86 10.41
C ILE A 68 -31.54 6.41 10.22
N ARG A 69 -31.09 5.40 10.96
CA ARG A 69 -29.75 4.83 10.81
C ARG A 69 -29.54 4.16 9.44
N LYS A 70 -30.53 3.41 8.97
CA LYS A 70 -30.50 2.77 7.65
C LYS A 70 -30.52 3.83 6.55
N GLN A 71 -31.39 4.83 6.70
CA GLN A 71 -31.48 5.93 5.74
C GLN A 71 -30.22 6.80 5.72
N TYR A 72 -29.60 7.03 6.88
CA TYR A 72 -28.30 7.68 6.98
C TYR A 72 -27.20 6.88 6.28
N ARG A 73 -27.18 5.55 6.46
CA ARG A 73 -26.23 4.68 5.74
C ARG A 73 -26.41 4.79 4.23
N ILE A 74 -27.64 4.73 3.73
CA ILE A 74 -27.96 4.87 2.31
C ILE A 74 -27.53 6.26 1.82
N TYR A 75 -27.86 7.33 2.55
CA TYR A 75 -27.39 8.68 2.26
C TYR A 75 -25.86 8.74 2.18
N MET A 76 -25.13 8.18 3.16
CA MET A 76 -23.68 8.18 3.19
C MET A 76 -23.09 7.46 1.97
N GLN A 77 -23.66 6.31 1.60
CA GLN A 77 -23.25 5.58 0.40
C GLN A 77 -23.54 6.38 -0.87
N LYS A 78 -24.72 7.02 -1.00
CA LYS A 78 -25.07 7.85 -2.15
C LYS A 78 -24.18 9.08 -2.26
N TRP A 79 -24.08 9.87 -1.20
CA TRP A 79 -23.37 11.14 -1.22
C TRP A 79 -21.86 10.94 -1.10
N TYR A 80 -21.36 10.38 -0.02
CA TYR A 80 -19.91 10.28 0.18
C TYR A 80 -19.27 9.17 -0.66
N GLY A 81 -20.00 8.08 -0.92
CA GLY A 81 -19.56 7.07 -1.88
C GLY A 81 -19.50 7.56 -3.33
N ARG A 82 -19.97 8.79 -3.65
CA ARG A 82 -19.86 9.33 -5.01
C ARG A 82 -18.42 9.59 -5.44
N LEU A 83 -17.58 10.02 -4.49
CA LEU A 83 -16.17 10.27 -4.76
C LEU A 83 -15.49 8.94 -5.06
N GLU A 84 -15.65 8.00 -4.15
CA GLU A 84 -15.16 6.63 -4.31
C GLU A 84 -15.66 5.98 -5.61
N ARG A 85 -16.95 6.12 -5.98
CA ARG A 85 -17.47 5.58 -7.25
C ARG A 85 -16.89 6.26 -8.48
N ARG A 86 -16.75 7.59 -8.48
CA ARG A 86 -16.14 8.33 -9.59
C ARG A 86 -14.65 8.02 -9.73
N GLU A 87 -14.00 7.73 -8.62
CA GLU A 87 -12.57 7.42 -8.53
C GLU A 87 -12.28 5.94 -8.80
N ARG A 88 -13.20 5.03 -8.45
CA ARG A 88 -13.24 3.60 -8.85
C ARG A 88 -13.59 3.44 -10.33
N ARG A 89 -12.93 4.21 -11.20
CA ARG A 89 -12.95 3.95 -12.63
C ARG A 89 -11.70 3.18 -13.01
N ALA A 90 -11.81 2.36 -14.04
CA ALA A 90 -10.63 1.79 -14.69
C ALA A 90 -9.71 2.94 -15.15
N VAL A 91 -8.47 2.89 -14.70
CA VAL A 91 -7.40 3.81 -15.11
C VAL A 91 -6.62 3.10 -16.20
N SER A 92 -6.42 3.77 -17.35
CA SER A 92 -5.60 3.18 -18.40
C SER A 92 -4.15 3.05 -17.96
N ARG A 93 -3.38 2.16 -18.59
CA ARG A 93 -1.95 2.02 -18.32
C ARG A 93 -1.20 3.35 -18.42
N ASP A 94 -1.45 4.10 -19.51
CA ASP A 94 -0.77 5.37 -19.76
C ASP A 94 -1.12 6.42 -18.71
N GLU A 95 -2.37 6.43 -18.26
CA GLU A 95 -2.81 7.33 -17.20
C GLU A 95 -2.18 6.97 -15.85
N LEU A 96 -2.14 5.68 -15.50
CA LEU A 96 -1.46 5.19 -14.30
C LEU A 96 0.03 5.57 -14.32
N PHE A 97 0.69 5.39 -15.46
CA PHE A 97 2.10 5.76 -15.63
C PHE A 97 2.30 7.26 -15.49
N HIS A 98 1.39 8.06 -16.06
CA HIS A 98 1.41 9.50 -15.88
C HIS A 98 1.29 9.87 -14.40
N ILE A 99 0.27 9.36 -13.69
CA ILE A 99 0.06 9.59 -12.26
C ILE A 99 1.31 9.25 -11.46
N LEU A 100 1.88 8.07 -11.66
CA LEU A 100 3.07 7.63 -10.94
C LEU A 100 4.27 8.54 -11.25
N THR A 101 4.63 8.70 -12.52
CA THR A 101 5.85 9.42 -12.93
C THR A 101 5.76 10.95 -12.75
N SER A 102 4.55 11.50 -12.63
CA SER A 102 4.33 12.92 -12.33
C SER A 102 4.28 13.23 -10.85
N THR A 103 4.19 12.23 -9.97
CA THR A 103 4.08 12.44 -8.52
C THR A 103 5.41 12.90 -7.93
N CYS A 104 5.46 14.12 -7.41
CA CYS A 104 6.58 14.58 -6.61
C CYS A 104 6.49 13.98 -5.20
N CYS A 105 7.28 12.95 -4.89
CA CYS A 105 7.24 12.30 -3.57
C CYS A 105 7.80 13.18 -2.43
N LYS A 106 8.35 14.36 -2.75
CA LYS A 106 8.75 15.38 -1.77
C LYS A 106 7.60 16.33 -1.42
N ASP A 107 6.59 16.43 -2.28
CA ASP A 107 5.38 17.20 -2.02
C ASP A 107 4.35 16.31 -1.33
N ALA A 108 3.97 16.70 -0.13
CA ALA A 108 2.99 15.96 0.66
C ALA A 108 1.62 15.92 -0.03
N GLY A 109 1.13 17.06 -0.53
CA GLY A 109 -0.19 17.15 -1.16
C GLY A 109 -0.30 16.26 -2.39
N GLU A 110 0.71 16.31 -3.27
CA GLU A 110 0.78 15.45 -4.45
C GLU A 110 0.87 13.98 -4.06
N LEU A 111 1.76 13.62 -3.14
CA LEU A 111 1.90 12.23 -2.69
C LEU A 111 0.59 11.70 -2.10
N SER A 112 -0.07 12.44 -1.19
CA SER A 112 -1.38 12.04 -0.64
C SER A 112 -2.43 11.80 -1.71
N ASN A 113 -2.52 12.71 -2.69
CA ASN A 113 -3.48 12.59 -3.77
C ASN A 113 -3.20 11.33 -4.62
N THR A 114 -1.93 11.06 -4.93
CA THR A 114 -1.54 9.84 -5.64
C THR A 114 -1.83 8.58 -4.84
N LEU A 115 -1.46 8.53 -3.55
CA LEU A 115 -1.73 7.36 -2.70
C LEU A 115 -3.23 7.10 -2.54
N TRP A 116 -4.03 8.17 -2.48
CA TRP A 116 -5.48 8.07 -2.48
C TRP A 116 -5.98 7.43 -3.78
N GLN A 117 -5.60 7.97 -4.94
CA GLN A 117 -5.96 7.40 -6.24
C GLN A 117 -5.54 5.93 -6.36
N LEU A 118 -4.32 5.59 -5.94
CA LEU A 118 -3.83 4.21 -5.94
C LEU A 118 -4.65 3.28 -5.02
N SER A 119 -5.19 3.79 -3.91
CA SER A 119 -6.05 2.98 -3.02
C SER A 119 -7.49 2.84 -3.48
N THR A 120 -8.00 3.79 -4.26
CA THR A 120 -9.42 3.84 -4.64
C THR A 120 -9.70 3.33 -6.05
N SER A 121 -8.73 3.38 -6.95
CA SER A 121 -8.98 3.21 -8.39
C SER A 121 -8.63 1.83 -8.97
N PHE A 122 -8.14 0.90 -8.15
CA PHE A 122 -7.37 -0.26 -8.61
C PHE A 122 -7.87 -1.58 -7.97
N GLY A 123 -7.93 -2.65 -8.76
CA GLY A 123 -8.32 -4.01 -8.40
C GLY A 123 -7.39 -5.06 -9.05
N ILE A 124 -7.27 -6.25 -8.46
CA ILE A 124 -6.25 -7.23 -8.86
C ILE A 124 -6.64 -7.96 -10.16
N PRO A 125 -5.73 -8.13 -11.16
CA PRO A 125 -4.38 -7.55 -11.31
C PRO A 125 -4.37 -6.17 -12.02
N ASP A 126 -3.72 -5.17 -11.41
CA ASP A 126 -3.78 -3.77 -11.85
C ASP A 126 -2.82 -3.38 -12.97
N LEU A 127 -1.65 -4.01 -13.01
CA LEU A 127 -0.60 -3.66 -13.96
C LEU A 127 0.13 -4.91 -14.44
N LEU A 128 -0.21 -5.39 -15.63
CA LEU A 128 0.56 -6.43 -16.32
C LEU A 128 1.97 -5.91 -16.66
N LEU A 129 2.99 -6.66 -16.26
CA LEU A 129 4.40 -6.31 -16.48
C LEU A 129 5.00 -7.02 -17.69
N GLY A 130 4.44 -8.19 -18.05
CA GLY A 130 4.93 -9.05 -19.12
C GLY A 130 5.25 -10.45 -18.60
N THR A 131 6.15 -11.15 -19.30
CA THR A 131 6.51 -12.54 -18.99
C THR A 131 8.00 -12.70 -18.72
N SER A 132 8.35 -13.71 -17.92
CA SER A 132 9.74 -14.12 -17.72
C SER A 132 9.86 -15.65 -17.68
N ARG A 133 11.06 -16.15 -17.99
CA ARG A 133 11.45 -17.56 -17.82
C ARG A 133 12.38 -17.77 -16.62
N PHE A 134 12.54 -16.75 -15.79
CA PHE A 134 13.39 -16.85 -14.60
C PHE A 134 12.93 -18.00 -13.71
N GLY A 135 13.85 -18.88 -13.34
CA GLY A 135 13.53 -20.09 -12.56
C GLY A 135 13.07 -21.29 -13.40
N GLY A 136 12.98 -21.15 -14.73
CA GLY A 136 12.85 -22.25 -15.70
C GLY A 136 11.44 -22.53 -16.20
N VAL A 137 10.44 -21.75 -15.79
CA VAL A 137 9.04 -21.86 -16.26
C VAL A 137 8.63 -20.52 -16.85
N LEU A 138 7.89 -20.54 -17.97
CA LEU A 138 7.30 -19.32 -18.52
C LEU A 138 6.18 -18.87 -17.58
N THR A 139 6.30 -17.64 -17.08
CA THR A 139 5.42 -17.08 -16.06
C THR A 139 5.09 -15.65 -16.44
N ALA A 140 3.82 -15.26 -16.37
CA ALA A 140 3.40 -13.88 -16.44
C ALA A 140 3.46 -13.22 -15.06
N TYR A 141 3.74 -11.92 -15.07
CA TYR A 141 3.87 -11.11 -13.89
C TYR A 141 2.98 -9.88 -13.98
N ALA A 142 2.38 -9.54 -12.84
CA ALA A 142 1.56 -8.35 -12.67
C ALA A 142 1.86 -7.69 -11.32
N VAL A 143 1.42 -6.45 -11.16
CA VAL A 143 1.37 -5.78 -9.86
C VAL A 143 -0.08 -5.71 -9.41
N ALA A 144 -0.34 -6.21 -8.21
CA ALA A 144 -1.53 -5.85 -7.44
C ALA A 144 -1.17 -4.58 -6.65
N MET A 145 -1.82 -3.45 -6.92
CA MET A 145 -1.44 -2.16 -6.32
C MET A 145 -1.62 -2.21 -4.81
N ASP A 146 -0.51 -1.98 -4.10
CA ASP A 146 -0.45 -1.90 -2.65
C ASP A 146 0.83 -1.16 -2.28
N TYR A 147 0.74 0.16 -2.24
CA TYR A 147 1.87 1.03 -1.93
C TYR A 147 2.38 0.88 -0.48
N ARG A 148 1.82 -0.03 0.34
CA ARG A 148 2.31 -0.33 1.69
C ARG A 148 2.70 -1.80 1.88
N PHE A 149 2.91 -2.53 0.78
CA PHE A 149 3.25 -3.95 0.81
C PHE A 149 4.53 -4.25 1.61
N LEU A 150 5.63 -3.54 1.34
CA LEU A 150 6.91 -3.71 2.07
C LEU A 150 6.87 -2.95 3.39
N HIS A 151 7.47 -3.58 4.41
CA HIS A 151 7.60 -3.01 5.75
C HIS A 151 9.07 -2.80 6.13
N PRO A 152 9.41 -1.72 6.86
CA PRO A 152 10.76 -1.52 7.36
C PRO A 152 11.13 -2.61 8.38
N ASP A 153 12.41 -3.02 8.46
CA ASP A 153 12.89 -4.06 9.38
C ASP A 153 12.82 -3.64 10.86
N LEU A 154 13.02 -2.35 11.12
CA LEU A 154 12.89 -1.78 12.44
C LEU A 154 11.62 -0.93 12.44
N SER A 155 10.69 -1.23 13.35
CA SER A 155 9.61 -0.30 13.66
C SER A 155 10.25 0.88 14.39
N SER A 156 10.69 1.89 13.64
CA SER A 156 10.98 3.19 14.24
C SER A 156 9.74 3.60 15.03
N ASN A 157 9.94 4.10 16.25
CA ASN A 157 8.85 4.76 16.95
C ASN A 157 8.24 5.79 15.98
N PRO A 158 6.93 5.75 15.71
CA PRO A 158 6.29 6.61 14.70
C PRO A 158 6.43 8.11 15.03
N SER A 159 6.89 8.44 16.23
CA SER A 159 7.19 9.80 16.70
C SER A 159 8.49 10.41 16.12
N GLY A 160 9.19 9.71 15.22
CA GLY A 160 10.30 10.31 14.49
C GLY A 160 9.82 11.43 13.59
N GLN A 161 10.09 12.69 13.96
CA GLN A 161 9.89 13.83 13.08
C GLN A 161 10.56 13.53 11.71
N HIS A 162 9.87 13.86 10.62
CA HIS A 162 10.32 13.73 9.23
C HIS A 162 10.28 12.35 8.57
N LEU A 163 9.60 11.35 9.16
CA LEU A 163 9.35 10.08 8.49
C LEU A 163 8.36 10.26 7.32
N LEU A 164 8.74 9.79 6.14
CA LEU A 164 7.85 9.73 4.97
C LEU A 164 6.81 8.60 5.13
N ASP A 165 5.72 8.68 4.37
CA ASP A 165 4.75 7.57 4.26
C ASP A 165 5.48 6.29 3.83
N ARG A 166 4.96 5.13 4.22
CA ARG A 166 5.53 3.81 3.88
C ARG A 166 5.55 3.55 2.38
N ALA A 167 4.75 4.26 1.58
CA ALA A 167 4.92 4.30 0.13
C ALA A 167 6.36 4.64 -0.30
N ILE A 168 7.08 5.42 0.50
CA ILE A 168 8.47 5.78 0.25
C ILE A 168 9.38 5.12 1.28
N MET A 169 10.27 4.27 0.80
CA MET A 169 11.22 3.55 1.64
C MET A 169 12.63 3.65 1.07
N ALA A 170 13.60 3.22 1.88
CA ALA A 170 14.98 3.10 1.45
C ALA A 170 15.51 1.69 1.73
N LEU A 171 16.37 1.21 0.83
CA LEU A 171 17.12 -0.02 0.99
C LEU A 171 18.58 0.31 1.25
N ASN A 172 19.12 -0.21 2.35
CA ASN A 172 20.53 -0.15 2.62
C ASN A 172 21.22 -1.38 2.00
N ILE A 173 21.74 -1.20 0.77
CA ILE A 173 22.35 -2.26 -0.05
C ILE A 173 23.69 -2.75 0.54
N ASP A 174 24.35 -1.93 1.36
CA ASP A 174 25.66 -2.25 1.96
C ASP A 174 25.54 -2.86 3.36
N TYR A 175 24.35 -2.86 3.94
CA TYR A 175 24.10 -3.53 5.21
C TYR A 175 24.04 -5.04 5.01
N ARG A 176 25.18 -5.70 5.24
CA ARG A 176 25.15 -7.13 5.55
C ARG A 176 24.61 -7.28 6.96
N SER A 177 23.39 -7.82 7.09
CA SER A 177 22.92 -8.37 8.35
C SER A 177 23.90 -9.47 8.77
N THR A 178 24.92 -9.13 9.57
CA THR A 178 25.84 -10.13 10.11
C THR A 178 24.98 -11.12 10.90
N PRO A 179 24.97 -12.41 10.52
CA PRO A 179 24.25 -13.41 11.28
C PRO A 179 24.90 -13.46 12.66
N THR A 180 24.19 -13.02 13.70
CA THR A 180 24.62 -13.25 15.07
C THR A 180 24.69 -14.77 15.26
N PRO A 181 25.87 -15.37 15.50
CA PRO A 181 25.96 -16.80 15.73
C PRO A 181 25.19 -17.12 17.00
N LEU A 182 24.12 -17.90 16.89
CA LEU A 182 23.41 -18.42 18.04
C LEU A 182 24.30 -19.48 18.68
N LEU A 183 24.95 -19.10 19.79
CA LEU A 183 25.58 -20.06 20.69
C LEU A 183 24.50 -21.02 21.24
N PRO A 184 24.81 -22.31 21.47
CA PRO A 184 23.82 -23.35 21.78
C PRO A 184 22.92 -23.07 23.00
N ASN A 185 23.35 -22.20 23.93
CA ASN A 185 22.59 -21.88 25.14
C ASN A 185 21.63 -20.67 25.01
N GLN A 186 21.38 -20.16 23.79
CA GLN A 186 20.49 -19.01 23.60
C GLN A 186 19.07 -19.33 23.13
N ALA A 187 18.71 -20.59 22.88
CA ALA A 187 17.31 -20.94 22.53
C ALA A 187 16.34 -20.66 23.70
N GLU A 188 16.75 -20.98 24.94
CA GLU A 188 15.98 -20.66 26.15
C GLU A 188 16.01 -19.16 26.49
N LEU A 189 17.16 -18.50 26.32
CA LEU A 189 17.29 -17.04 26.49
C LEU A 189 16.59 -16.23 25.37
N ALA A 190 16.33 -16.81 24.20
CA ALA A 190 15.60 -16.15 23.12
C ALA A 190 14.08 -16.16 23.37
N ALA A 191 13.57 -17.22 23.99
CA ALA A 191 12.20 -17.25 24.51
C ALA A 191 12.02 -16.24 25.66
N GLU A 192 12.99 -16.17 26.60
CA GLU A 192 12.99 -15.15 27.67
C GLU A 192 13.22 -13.72 27.16
N ARG A 193 14.04 -13.51 26.11
CA ARG A 193 14.23 -12.19 25.48
C ARG A 193 13.03 -11.73 24.65
N ARG A 194 12.23 -12.64 24.08
CA ARG A 194 10.93 -12.28 23.51
C ARG A 194 10.00 -11.74 24.59
N HIS A 195 9.96 -12.40 25.75
CA HIS A 195 9.16 -11.93 26.90
C HIS A 195 9.70 -10.64 27.54
N ARG A 196 11.02 -10.39 27.50
CA ARG A 196 11.66 -9.18 28.06
C ARG A 196 11.64 -7.97 27.14
N ARG A 197 11.46 -8.14 25.82
CA ARG A 197 11.38 -7.04 24.83
C ARG A 197 10.03 -6.33 24.82
N GLU A 198 8.98 -6.96 25.34
CA GLU A 198 7.66 -6.33 25.48
C GLU A 198 7.58 -5.37 26.67
N HIS A 199 8.56 -5.41 27.59
CA HIS A 199 8.53 -4.65 28.85
C HIS A 199 9.64 -3.61 29.04
N TRP A 200 10.53 -3.39 28.06
CA TRP A 200 11.61 -2.40 28.21
C TRP A 200 11.27 -1.06 27.55
N SER A 201 10.34 -0.34 28.17
CA SER A 201 10.30 1.12 28.05
C SER A 201 11.48 1.71 28.83
N SER A 202 12.11 2.73 28.25
CA SER A 202 13.14 3.59 28.84
C SER A 202 14.53 2.98 29.05
N SER A 203 15.41 3.20 28.07
CA SER A 203 16.81 3.57 28.33
C SER A 203 17.40 4.20 27.08
N GLU A 204 17.78 5.47 27.19
CA GLU A 204 18.61 6.18 26.23
C GLU A 204 19.94 5.43 26.02
N GLY A 205 20.42 5.37 24.77
CA GLY A 205 21.79 4.90 24.49
C GLY A 205 21.92 3.84 23.39
N SER A 206 21.52 4.16 22.16
CA SER A 206 22.18 3.61 20.95
C SER A 206 21.87 4.50 19.76
N THR A 207 22.82 5.38 19.45
CA THR A 207 22.81 6.19 18.24
C THR A 207 23.04 5.30 17.02
N LEU A 208 21.98 4.67 16.53
CA LEU A 208 21.93 4.17 15.17
C LEU A 208 22.08 5.37 14.23
N SER A 209 23.14 5.37 13.42
CA SER A 209 23.40 6.41 12.42
C SER A 209 22.29 6.40 11.36
N MET A 210 21.23 7.13 11.64
CA MET A 210 20.16 7.46 10.69
C MET A 210 20.71 8.51 9.72
N ARG A 211 21.01 8.11 8.48
CA ARG A 211 21.56 9.02 7.47
C ARG A 211 20.45 9.78 6.76
N SER A 212 20.67 11.09 6.66
CA SER A 212 19.81 12.08 6.01
C SER A 212 19.97 12.05 4.49
N ALA A 213 18.93 12.39 3.73
CA ALA A 213 19.03 12.58 2.29
C ALA A 213 19.51 14.01 1.97
N THR A 214 20.76 14.37 2.25
CA THR A 214 21.33 15.69 1.91
C THR A 214 22.10 15.70 0.59
N SER A 215 22.05 16.84 -0.08
CA SER A 215 22.49 17.10 -1.46
C SER A 215 24.01 17.14 -1.70
N ASP A 216 24.88 16.78 -0.77
CA ASP A 216 26.33 17.07 -0.90
C ASP A 216 27.31 15.95 -0.51
N ASP A 217 26.86 14.70 -0.31
CA ASP A 217 27.76 13.56 0.01
C ASP A 217 27.70 12.42 -1.05
N PHE A 218 27.72 12.78 -2.33
CA PHE A 218 27.61 11.82 -3.44
C PHE A 218 28.94 11.14 -3.79
N VAL A 219 29.31 10.13 -3.00
CA VAL A 219 30.09 8.96 -3.47
C VAL A 219 29.08 7.82 -3.69
N ASP A 220 29.35 6.89 -4.62
CA ASP A 220 28.51 5.77 -5.11
C ASP A 220 27.85 4.81 -4.07
N ASN A 221 27.82 5.17 -2.78
CA ASN A 221 27.20 4.45 -1.66
C ASN A 221 25.85 5.09 -1.24
N GLU A 222 25.09 5.67 -2.17
CA GLU A 222 23.81 6.28 -1.85
C GLU A 222 22.76 5.25 -1.39
N PRO A 223 21.94 5.58 -0.37
CA PRO A 223 20.79 4.74 -0.03
C PRO A 223 19.81 4.69 -1.20
N PHE A 224 19.38 3.48 -1.55
CA PHE A 224 18.43 3.22 -2.61
C PHE A 224 17.02 3.62 -2.14
N CYS A 225 16.57 4.84 -2.43
CA CYS A 225 15.21 5.31 -2.13
C CYS A 225 14.25 4.95 -3.26
N PHE A 226 13.03 4.50 -2.92
CA PHE A 226 12.07 4.01 -3.88
C PHE A 226 10.62 4.30 -3.48
N PHE A 227 9.75 4.34 -4.50
CA PHE A 227 8.30 4.33 -4.37
C PHE A 227 7.77 2.91 -4.53
N GLN A 228 6.90 2.47 -3.64
CA GLN A 228 6.26 1.15 -3.71
C GLN A 228 5.04 1.18 -4.64
N LEU A 229 5.01 0.29 -5.64
CA LEU A 229 3.83 0.10 -6.48
C LEU A 229 2.86 -0.90 -5.84
N GLY A 230 3.36 -2.06 -5.42
CA GLY A 230 2.48 -3.13 -4.98
C GLY A 230 3.13 -4.49 -4.83
N CYS A 231 2.28 -5.50 -4.66
CA CYS A 231 2.67 -6.90 -4.61
C CYS A 231 2.90 -7.43 -6.03
N LEU A 232 4.03 -8.09 -6.25
CA LEU A 232 4.29 -8.84 -7.47
C LEU A 232 3.47 -10.13 -7.44
N MET A 233 2.57 -10.26 -8.40
CA MET A 233 1.74 -11.43 -8.65
C MET A 233 2.35 -12.26 -9.79
N ALA A 234 2.14 -13.57 -9.75
CA ALA A 234 2.58 -14.50 -10.79
C ALA A 234 1.44 -15.42 -11.24
N CYS A 235 1.34 -15.62 -12.56
CA CYS A 235 0.56 -16.69 -13.16
C CYS A 235 1.54 -17.58 -13.94
N SER A 236 1.72 -18.83 -13.51
CA SER A 236 2.86 -19.66 -13.97
C SER A 236 2.44 -20.94 -14.69
N GLY A 237 3.23 -21.34 -15.68
CA GLY A 237 3.11 -22.65 -16.33
C GLY A 237 1.81 -22.83 -17.10
N ASP A 238 1.10 -23.93 -16.84
CA ASP A 238 -0.11 -24.31 -17.56
C ASP A 238 -1.25 -23.32 -17.35
N ALA A 239 -1.31 -22.65 -16.18
CA ALA A 239 -2.33 -21.62 -15.92
C ALA A 239 -2.18 -20.45 -16.89
N TRP A 240 -0.95 -19.91 -17.02
CA TRP A 240 -0.68 -18.83 -17.96
C TRP A 240 -0.84 -19.27 -19.41
N THR A 241 -0.36 -20.46 -19.76
CA THR A 241 -0.43 -20.95 -21.15
C THR A 241 -1.86 -21.09 -21.67
N LYS A 242 -2.85 -21.27 -20.78
CA LYS A 242 -4.26 -21.34 -21.18
C LYS A 242 -4.85 -19.97 -21.54
N VAL A 243 -4.43 -18.93 -20.82
CA VAL A 243 -5.05 -17.59 -20.90
C VAL A 243 -4.19 -16.59 -21.69
N CYS A 244 -2.94 -16.92 -22.01
CA CYS A 244 -1.99 -15.95 -22.60
C CYS A 244 -2.38 -15.46 -24.00
N ASP A 245 -3.17 -16.26 -24.71
CA ASP A 245 -3.70 -15.94 -26.04
C ASP A 245 -5.17 -15.48 -25.98
N GLU A 246 -5.73 -15.35 -24.77
CA GLU A 246 -7.10 -14.87 -24.52
C GLU A 246 -7.12 -13.34 -24.33
N GLY A 247 -8.31 -12.74 -24.19
CA GLY A 247 -8.49 -11.30 -24.05
C GLY A 247 -8.05 -10.76 -22.68
N GLU A 248 -8.15 -9.43 -22.50
CA GLU A 248 -7.80 -8.78 -21.24
C GLU A 248 -8.69 -9.23 -20.07
N GLU A 249 -9.95 -9.60 -20.36
CA GLU A 249 -10.91 -10.09 -19.36
C GLU A 249 -10.46 -11.43 -18.78
N GLU A 250 -10.14 -12.40 -19.63
CA GLU A 250 -9.70 -13.72 -19.21
C GLU A 250 -8.33 -13.70 -18.52
N ILE A 251 -7.43 -12.81 -18.96
CA ILE A 251 -6.15 -12.58 -18.26
C ILE A 251 -6.39 -12.03 -16.85
N GLY A 252 -7.40 -11.17 -16.69
CA GLY A 252 -7.80 -10.62 -15.39
C GLY A 252 -8.34 -11.68 -14.43
N GLU A 253 -9.07 -12.68 -14.95
CA GLU A 253 -9.64 -13.78 -14.17
C GLU A 253 -8.69 -14.96 -13.91
N ALA A 254 -7.46 -14.90 -14.43
CA ALA A 254 -6.48 -15.97 -14.28
C ALA A 254 -6.09 -16.23 -12.81
N ASP A 255 -5.52 -17.41 -12.55
CA ASP A 255 -5.03 -17.82 -11.24
C ASP A 255 -3.74 -17.07 -10.85
N TRP A 256 -3.89 -15.83 -10.38
CA TRP A 256 -2.79 -14.98 -9.92
C TRP A 256 -2.43 -15.27 -8.46
N GLU A 257 -1.17 -15.64 -8.22
CA GLU A 257 -0.65 -15.91 -6.87
C GLU A 257 0.35 -14.83 -6.42
N PRO A 258 0.29 -14.37 -5.15
CA PRO A 258 1.28 -13.44 -4.61
C PRO A 258 2.63 -14.13 -4.45
N THR A 259 3.70 -13.49 -4.92
CA THR A 259 5.06 -14.05 -4.90
C THR A 259 5.83 -13.75 -3.61
N GLY A 260 5.30 -12.85 -2.78
CA GLY A 260 6.00 -12.29 -1.61
C GLY A 260 6.99 -11.16 -1.95
N TYR A 261 7.08 -10.74 -3.21
CA TYR A 261 7.90 -9.60 -3.62
C TYR A 261 7.08 -8.32 -3.76
N GLY A 262 7.64 -7.20 -3.33
CA GLY A 262 7.14 -5.88 -3.66
C GLY A 262 7.80 -5.37 -4.94
N VAL A 263 7.02 -4.73 -5.81
CA VAL A 263 7.53 -4.00 -6.98
C VAL A 263 7.69 -2.54 -6.62
N VAL A 264 8.87 -1.99 -6.91
CA VAL A 264 9.23 -0.63 -6.54
C VAL A 264 9.92 0.11 -7.67
N VAL A 265 9.77 1.42 -7.73
CA VAL A 265 10.45 2.29 -8.70
C VAL A 265 11.45 3.16 -7.94
N LYS A 266 12.71 3.14 -8.37
CA LYS A 266 13.74 4.00 -7.78
C LYS A 266 13.38 5.47 -7.99
N LEU A 267 13.48 6.26 -6.93
CA LEU A 267 13.29 7.70 -7.02
C LEU A 267 14.51 8.36 -7.66
N ASP A 268 14.27 9.35 -8.51
CA ASP A 268 15.32 10.24 -8.98
C ASP A 268 15.71 11.26 -7.90
N ARG A 269 16.74 12.07 -8.18
CA ARG A 269 17.22 13.11 -7.24
C ARG A 269 16.17 14.19 -6.95
N ALA A 270 15.25 14.42 -7.89
CA ALA A 270 14.16 15.37 -7.71
C ALA A 270 13.03 14.81 -6.85
N GLY A 271 12.98 13.49 -6.65
CA GLY A 271 11.98 12.79 -5.84
C GLY A 271 10.82 12.22 -6.66
N TYR A 272 11.00 12.04 -7.97
CA TYR A 272 10.00 11.42 -8.85
C TYR A 272 10.34 9.94 -9.10
N PRO A 273 9.34 9.05 -9.17
CA PRO A 273 9.55 7.63 -9.44
C PRO A 273 9.77 7.40 -10.95
N ARG A 274 10.94 7.76 -11.45
CA ARG A 274 11.33 7.68 -12.88
C ARG A 274 12.55 6.82 -13.13
N GLY A 275 13.11 6.21 -12.08
CA GLY A 275 14.28 5.36 -12.17
C GLY A 275 13.93 3.90 -12.50
N PRO A 276 14.93 3.00 -12.37
CA PRO A 276 14.73 1.59 -12.65
C PRO A 276 13.74 0.93 -11.71
N VAL A 277 13.12 -0.15 -12.20
CA VAL A 277 12.10 -0.93 -11.51
C VAL A 277 12.73 -2.16 -10.91
N PHE A 278 12.42 -2.43 -9.65
CA PHE A 278 12.98 -3.54 -8.88
C PHE A 278 11.89 -4.40 -8.23
N ALA A 279 12.20 -5.68 -8.07
CA ALA A 279 11.47 -6.60 -7.22
C ALA A 279 12.26 -6.85 -5.92
N ILE A 280 11.63 -6.67 -4.76
CA ILE A 280 12.23 -6.82 -3.43
C ILE A 280 11.44 -7.84 -2.61
N TYR A 281 12.11 -8.87 -2.08
CA TYR A 281 11.44 -9.88 -1.26
C TYR A 281 11.04 -9.32 0.12
N ASN A 282 9.79 -9.55 0.50
CA ASN A 282 9.24 -9.09 1.77
C ASN A 282 9.41 -10.15 2.87
N PHE A 283 10.20 -9.83 3.89
CA PHE A 283 10.36 -10.68 5.08
C PHE A 283 9.32 -10.42 6.15
N ARG A 284 8.33 -9.57 5.87
CA ARG A 284 7.30 -9.18 6.82
C ARG A 284 5.91 -9.37 6.23
N ARG A 285 4.95 -9.67 7.08
CA ARG A 285 3.53 -9.71 6.73
C ARG A 285 2.72 -8.85 7.68
N PRO A 286 1.61 -8.24 7.23
CA PRO A 286 0.68 -7.54 8.11
C PRO A 286 0.19 -8.49 9.22
N THR A 287 0.05 -7.99 10.45
CA THR A 287 -0.65 -8.72 11.52
C THR A 287 -2.15 -8.65 11.28
N GLU A 288 -2.91 -9.71 11.61
CA GLU A 288 -4.37 -9.78 11.41
C GLU A 288 -5.20 -8.76 12.21
N ASP A 289 -4.57 -7.90 13.02
CA ASP A 289 -5.21 -6.79 13.73
C ASP A 289 -5.75 -5.74 12.75
N ARG A 290 -7.01 -5.96 12.33
CA ARG A 290 -7.78 -5.20 11.34
C ARG A 290 -7.88 -3.68 11.59
N TYR A 291 -7.49 -3.20 12.76
CA TYR A 291 -7.74 -1.82 13.16
C TYR A 291 -6.55 -0.88 12.93
N TYR A 292 -5.33 -1.41 12.75
CA TYR A 292 -4.16 -0.56 12.50
C TYR A 292 -3.14 -1.31 11.64
N ASN A 293 -3.16 -1.07 10.32
CA ASN A 293 -2.20 -1.56 9.31
C ASN A 293 -0.73 -1.11 9.55
N GLN A 294 -0.39 -0.74 10.79
CA GLN A 294 0.92 -0.28 11.20
C GLN A 294 1.81 -1.39 11.73
N ARG A 295 1.25 -2.53 12.15
CA ARG A 295 2.02 -3.66 12.68
C ARG A 295 2.24 -4.73 11.61
N SER A 296 3.48 -5.17 11.53
CA SER A 296 3.91 -6.26 10.66
C SER A 296 4.80 -7.18 11.47
N GLU A 297 4.62 -8.48 11.31
CA GLU A 297 5.48 -9.48 11.90
C GLU A 297 6.45 -10.04 10.87
N GLU A 298 7.61 -10.48 11.35
CA GLU A 298 8.57 -11.18 10.52
C GLU A 298 8.04 -12.58 10.19
N ILE A 299 8.07 -12.96 8.92
CA ILE A 299 7.67 -14.31 8.50
C ILE A 299 8.63 -15.34 9.07
N GLU A 300 8.20 -16.59 9.17
CA GLU A 300 9.15 -17.67 9.48
C GLU A 300 10.02 -17.95 8.25
N TRP A 301 11.28 -17.49 8.28
CA TRP A 301 12.21 -17.64 7.16
C TRP A 301 13.45 -18.46 7.51
N ARG A 302 13.59 -18.91 8.76
CA ARG A 302 14.68 -19.76 9.23
C ARG A 302 14.14 -21.01 9.91
N ASP A 303 14.84 -22.12 9.74
CA ASP A 303 14.59 -23.36 10.50
C ASP A 303 15.10 -23.24 11.96
N ALA A 304 14.82 -24.27 12.76
CA ALA A 304 15.27 -24.35 14.16
C ALA A 304 16.81 -24.32 14.33
N ARG A 305 17.58 -24.53 13.26
CA ARG A 305 19.05 -24.47 13.24
C ARG A 305 19.56 -23.11 12.74
N GLY A 306 18.66 -22.19 12.39
CA GLY A 306 18.98 -20.86 11.88
C GLY A 306 19.29 -20.82 10.38
N ASN A 307 19.09 -21.91 9.63
CA ASN A 307 19.28 -21.92 8.18
C ASN A 307 18.06 -21.32 7.49
N GLU A 308 18.28 -20.60 6.39
CA GLU A 308 17.19 -20.07 5.56
C GLU A 308 16.34 -21.21 4.98
N LEU A 309 15.01 -21.07 5.09
CA LEU A 309 14.09 -22.06 4.55
C LEU A 309 14.17 -22.07 3.02
N LYS A 310 14.14 -23.27 2.44
CA LYS A 310 14.39 -23.46 0.99
C LYS A 310 13.42 -22.68 0.09
N HIS A 311 12.22 -22.37 0.55
CA HIS A 311 11.21 -21.67 -0.26
C HIS A 311 11.35 -20.14 -0.23
N ILE A 312 12.13 -19.59 0.69
CA ILE A 312 12.34 -18.15 0.83
C ILE A 312 13.07 -17.61 -0.39
N CYS A 313 12.77 -16.35 -0.75
CA CYS A 313 13.34 -15.67 -1.90
C CYS A 313 13.06 -16.40 -3.23
N ARG A 314 11.96 -17.15 -3.37
CA ARG A 314 11.53 -17.77 -4.64
C ARG A 314 10.26 -17.10 -5.13
N LEU A 315 10.16 -16.88 -6.44
CA LEU A 315 8.95 -16.29 -7.05
C LEU A 315 7.73 -17.22 -6.99
N TYR A 316 7.93 -18.53 -7.02
CA TYR A 316 6.89 -19.55 -6.99
C TYR A 316 7.46 -20.89 -6.50
N PRO A 317 6.65 -21.85 -6.00
CA PRO A 317 7.14 -23.05 -5.31
C PRO A 317 8.19 -23.88 -6.07
N LYS A 318 8.10 -23.92 -7.41
CA LYS A 318 9.01 -24.67 -8.30
C LYS A 318 10.11 -23.81 -8.93
N CYS A 319 10.22 -22.53 -8.57
CA CYS A 319 11.24 -21.64 -9.10
C CYS A 319 12.64 -22.10 -8.64
N ARG A 320 13.55 -22.31 -9.60
CA ARG A 320 14.94 -22.68 -9.31
C ARG A 320 15.82 -21.49 -8.92
N GLY A 321 15.41 -20.28 -9.29
CA GLY A 321 16.12 -19.05 -8.97
C GLY A 321 15.74 -18.52 -7.59
N GLN A 322 16.70 -17.88 -6.92
CA GLN A 322 16.48 -17.19 -5.65
C GLN A 322 17.15 -15.82 -5.65
N PHE A 323 16.44 -14.80 -5.17
CA PHE A 323 16.99 -13.47 -5.00
C PHE A 323 16.25 -12.66 -3.93
N PHE A 324 16.94 -11.68 -3.36
CA PHE A 324 16.33 -10.69 -2.49
C PHE A 324 15.95 -9.43 -3.27
N LEU A 325 16.84 -8.97 -4.15
CA LEU A 325 16.66 -7.78 -4.98
C LEU A 325 17.05 -8.13 -6.42
N ALA A 326 16.16 -7.85 -7.37
CA ALA A 326 16.44 -7.91 -8.79
C ALA A 326 15.90 -6.68 -9.49
N GLN A 327 16.67 -6.17 -10.46
CA GLN A 327 16.15 -5.19 -11.41
C GLN A 327 15.33 -5.94 -12.47
N ILE A 328 14.17 -5.39 -12.84
CA ILE A 328 13.27 -5.98 -13.84
C ILE A 328 13.11 -5.10 -15.09
N ALA A 329 13.38 -3.79 -14.97
CA ALA A 329 13.39 -2.85 -16.09
C ALA A 329 14.18 -1.57 -15.74
N ASP A 330 14.62 -0.81 -16.76
CA ASP A 330 15.27 0.49 -16.58
C ASP A 330 14.29 1.63 -16.26
N LYS A 331 13.02 1.46 -16.65
CA LYS A 331 11.90 2.35 -16.35
C LYS A 331 10.57 1.58 -16.47
N LEU A 332 9.50 2.14 -15.92
CA LEU A 332 8.20 1.46 -15.84
C LEU A 332 7.56 1.22 -17.23
N GLU A 333 7.84 2.12 -18.18
CA GLU A 333 7.32 2.07 -19.55
C GLU A 333 7.90 0.92 -20.38
N ASP A 334 9.05 0.35 -19.97
CA ASP A 334 9.66 -0.78 -20.66
C ASP A 334 8.95 -2.10 -20.35
N LEU A 335 8.13 -2.13 -19.31
CA LEU A 335 7.28 -3.27 -18.98
C LEU A 335 6.00 -3.12 -19.79
N THR A 336 5.57 -4.17 -20.48
CA THR A 336 4.29 -4.23 -21.20
C THR A 336 3.77 -5.68 -21.17
N PRO A 337 2.47 -5.93 -21.39
CA PRO A 337 1.93 -7.30 -21.39
C PRO A 337 2.67 -8.26 -22.33
N THR A 338 3.19 -7.74 -23.45
CA THR A 338 3.92 -8.53 -24.45
C THR A 338 5.43 -8.59 -24.20
N THR A 339 5.95 -7.85 -23.21
CA THR A 339 7.38 -7.79 -22.95
C THR A 339 7.85 -9.09 -22.32
N GLN A 340 8.93 -9.66 -22.85
CA GLN A 340 9.68 -10.70 -22.17
C GLN A 340 10.87 -10.06 -21.46
N PHE A 341 10.88 -10.11 -20.12
CA PHE A 341 11.94 -9.52 -19.30
C PHE A 341 12.65 -10.59 -18.47
N ASN A 342 13.79 -10.19 -17.89
CA ASN A 342 14.57 -11.03 -16.98
C ASN A 342 14.63 -10.41 -15.58
N PHE A 343 14.87 -11.23 -14.57
CA PHE A 343 15.19 -10.75 -13.23
C PHE A 343 16.71 -10.65 -13.11
N ASP A 344 17.24 -9.45 -13.31
CA ASP A 344 18.66 -9.19 -13.19
C ASP A 344 19.04 -9.07 -11.71
N VAL A 345 19.49 -10.20 -11.16
CA VAL A 345 19.73 -10.38 -9.73
C VAL A 345 20.85 -9.47 -9.24
N VAL A 346 20.48 -8.45 -8.45
CA VAL A 346 21.40 -7.51 -7.82
C VAL A 346 21.91 -8.06 -6.49
N ARG A 347 21.02 -8.64 -5.67
CA ARG A 347 21.37 -9.26 -4.38
C ARG A 347 20.59 -10.54 -4.14
N ARG A 348 21.27 -11.56 -3.63
CA ARG A 348 20.66 -12.82 -3.17
C ARG A 348 20.32 -12.84 -1.69
N TYR A 349 21.04 -12.07 -0.89
CA TYR A 349 20.89 -12.06 0.57
C TYR A 349 20.07 -10.86 1.01
N ARG A 350 19.34 -11.02 2.12
CA ARG A 350 18.55 -9.95 2.74
C ARG A 350 19.42 -8.72 3.01
N SER A 351 18.93 -7.57 2.56
CA SER A 351 19.46 -6.25 2.91
C SER A 351 18.44 -5.50 3.77
N SER A 352 18.84 -4.43 4.44
CA SER A 352 17.95 -3.77 5.39
C SER A 352 16.98 -2.80 4.71
N LEU A 353 15.69 -2.99 4.96
CA LEU A 353 14.62 -2.07 4.58
C LEU A 353 14.37 -1.07 5.71
N VAL A 354 14.43 0.21 5.39
CA VAL A 354 14.24 1.30 6.36
C VAL A 354 13.24 2.32 5.84
N GLN A 355 12.58 3.02 6.76
CA GLN A 355 11.68 4.12 6.41
C GLN A 355 12.49 5.34 5.94
N ALA A 356 12.06 5.96 4.85
CA ALA A 356 12.73 7.15 4.31
C ALA A 356 12.41 8.41 5.14
N LYS A 357 13.31 9.39 5.09
CA LYS A 357 13.17 10.70 5.78
C LYS A 357 13.56 11.85 4.85
N LEU A 358 12.89 13.00 4.99
CA LEU A 358 13.32 14.24 4.34
C LEU A 358 14.41 14.95 5.17
N PRO A 359 15.40 15.57 4.51
CA PRO A 359 16.35 16.47 5.18
C PRO A 359 15.71 17.84 5.49
N GLY A 360 16.18 18.52 6.54
CA GLY A 360 15.94 19.95 6.75
C GLY A 360 14.79 20.32 7.72
N PRO A 361 14.66 21.62 8.06
CA PRO A 361 13.65 22.10 9.00
C PRO A 361 12.23 22.01 8.42
N SER A 362 11.32 21.61 9.30
CA SER A 362 9.90 21.28 9.09
C SER A 362 9.20 21.95 7.91
N GLN A 363 9.12 21.24 6.79
CA GLN A 363 7.96 21.33 5.91
C GLN A 363 7.03 20.17 6.23
N MET A 364 5.73 20.45 6.21
CA MET A 364 4.64 19.60 6.67
C MET A 364 4.66 18.25 5.93
N ILE A 365 5.16 17.21 6.59
CA ILE A 365 5.15 15.83 6.08
C ILE A 365 3.89 15.18 6.59
N ILE A 366 3.16 14.49 5.72
CA ILE A 366 2.02 13.66 6.12
C ILE A 366 2.54 12.59 7.07
N PRO A 367 2.16 12.64 8.35
CA PRO A 367 2.44 11.55 9.27
C PRO A 367 1.78 10.29 8.72
N SER A 368 2.47 9.15 8.86
CA SER A 368 1.95 7.80 8.57
C SER A 368 0.57 7.50 9.17
N ASP A 369 0.18 8.30 10.17
CA ASP A 369 -0.99 8.11 11.00
C ASP A 369 -2.21 8.86 10.43
N ILE A 370 -2.02 9.84 9.53
CA ILE A 370 -3.12 10.64 8.95
C ILE A 370 -3.83 9.88 7.82
N LEU A 371 -3.12 9.03 7.08
CA LEU A 371 -3.67 8.27 5.96
C LEU A 371 -4.20 6.88 6.36
N GLY A 372 -3.74 6.32 7.49
CA GLY A 372 -4.20 5.02 8.00
C GLY A 372 -5.43 5.11 8.91
N GLY A 373 -5.85 6.32 9.29
CA GLY A 373 -6.92 6.56 10.24
C GLY A 373 -7.86 7.66 9.76
N ARG A 374 -8.56 7.46 8.64
CA ARG A 374 -9.77 8.22 8.35
C ARG A 374 -10.85 7.34 7.73
N ASP A 375 -11.83 7.02 8.57
CA ASP A 375 -13.22 6.95 8.16
C ASP A 375 -13.53 8.10 7.19
N VAL A 376 -14.24 7.76 6.13
CA VAL A 376 -14.82 8.61 5.10
C VAL A 376 -15.43 9.88 5.70
N GLY A 377 -14.69 10.99 5.72
CA GLY A 377 -15.19 12.25 6.32
C GLY A 377 -14.22 13.44 6.38
N GLY A 378 -13.09 13.39 5.67
CA GLY A 378 -12.01 14.37 5.79
C GLY A 378 -11.97 15.47 4.71
N GLN A 379 -13.05 16.23 4.46
CA GLN A 379 -13.05 17.34 3.47
C GLN A 379 -12.63 18.73 4.01
N GLY A 380 -11.99 18.80 5.18
CA GLY A 380 -11.65 20.09 5.80
C GLY A 380 -10.43 20.83 5.22
N ALA A 381 -9.69 20.24 4.27
CA ALA A 381 -8.42 20.81 3.79
C ALA A 381 -8.40 21.11 2.27
N TRP A 382 -9.51 20.93 1.56
CA TRP A 382 -9.58 21.16 0.13
C TRP A 382 -10.68 22.19 -0.17
N ARG A 383 -10.29 23.45 -0.12
CA ARG A 383 -10.90 24.55 -0.86
C ARG A 383 -9.81 25.27 -1.61
#